data_AF-A0A527GIT2-F1
#
_entry.id   AF-A0A527GIT2-F1
#
_cell.length_a   1.000
_cell.length_b   1.000
_cell.length_c   1.000
_cell.angle_alpha   90.00
_cell.angle_beta   90.00
_cell.angle_gamma   90.00
#
_symmetry.space_group_name_H-M   'P 1'
#
loop_
_entity.id
_entity.type
_entity.pdbx_description
1 polymer ?
#
loop_
_entity_poly.entity_id
_entity_poly.type
_entity_poly.pdbx_seq_one_letter_code
_entity_poly.pdbx_strand_id
1 'polypeptide(L)'
;HLAPPIMGRRGNDGSPRKSSFGPWMMKGFRLLSAMKGLRGTAFDLFGYTAERRMERRLLAQYEADLELIAGSLAPAKVDAAVALASVPALIRGYGHVRRASADKASSERQRLLERLSSTPARPKLQAAE
;
A
#
# COMPACT_ATOMS: atom_id res chain seq x y z
N HIS A 1 -21.86 16.68 2.75
CA HIS A 1 -20.53 17.30 2.51
C HIS A 1 -19.58 16.26 1.95
N LEU A 2 -18.82 16.59 0.91
CA LEU A 2 -17.86 15.69 0.27
C LEU A 2 -16.57 16.45 -0.05
N ALA A 3 -15.44 15.75 -0.09
CA ALA A 3 -14.18 16.28 -0.61
C ALA A 3 -13.78 15.44 -1.84
N PRO A 4 -14.33 15.72 -3.03
CA PRO A 4 -14.07 14.89 -4.20
C PRO A 4 -12.59 14.97 -4.58
N PRO A 5 -11.89 13.82 -4.71
CA PRO A 5 -10.46 13.81 -4.97
C PRO A 5 -10.08 14.46 -6.32
N ILE A 6 -10.98 14.41 -7.31
CA ILE A 6 -10.78 15.01 -8.64
C ILE A 6 -10.74 16.55 -8.55
N MET A 7 -11.48 17.15 -7.62
CA MET A 7 -11.52 18.61 -7.50
C MET A 7 -10.26 19.17 -6.82
N GLY A 8 -9.49 18.33 -6.11
CA GLY A 8 -8.19 18.70 -5.55
C GLY A 8 -8.17 19.89 -4.59
N ARG A 9 -9.34 20.41 -4.18
CA ARG A 9 -9.44 21.62 -3.36
C ARG A 9 -8.84 21.36 -1.98
N ARG A 10 -7.82 22.13 -1.62
CA ARG A 10 -7.20 22.09 -0.29
C ARG A 10 -7.55 23.36 0.50
N GLY A 11 -7.66 23.23 1.81
CA GLY A 11 -7.71 24.35 2.73
C GLY A 11 -6.33 24.96 2.96
N ASN A 12 -6.27 26.05 3.72
CA ASN A 12 -5.02 26.75 4.05
C ASN A 12 -4.04 25.88 4.87
N ASP A 13 -4.55 24.86 5.54
CA ASP A 13 -3.84 23.84 6.30
C ASP A 13 -3.38 22.63 5.45
N GLY A 14 -3.65 22.66 4.14
CA GLY A 14 -3.36 21.56 3.22
C GLY A 14 -4.35 20.39 3.28
N SER A 15 -5.39 20.47 4.12
CA SER A 15 -6.41 19.42 4.25
C SER A 15 -7.42 19.45 3.10
N PRO A 16 -8.05 18.31 2.74
CA PRO A 16 -9.10 18.30 1.71
C PRO A 16 -10.28 19.20 2.09
N ARG A 17 -10.58 20.19 1.26
CA ARG A 17 -11.67 21.15 1.50
C ARG A 17 -13.03 20.47 1.24
N LYS A 18 -13.80 20.28 2.32
CA LYS A 18 -15.17 19.77 2.25
C LYS A 18 -16.07 20.78 1.53
N SER A 19 -16.82 20.29 0.56
CA SER A 19 -17.79 21.06 -0.21
C SER A 19 -19.21 20.50 -0.01
N SER A 20 -20.20 21.38 0.03
CA SER A 20 -21.62 21.00 0.03
C SER A 20 -22.08 20.78 -1.39
N PHE A 21 -22.83 19.69 -1.61
CA PHE A 21 -23.46 19.39 -2.89
C PHE A 21 -24.96 19.25 -2.65
N GLY A 22 -25.76 19.82 -3.55
CA GLY A 22 -27.22 19.75 -3.47
C GLY A 22 -27.78 18.36 -3.76
N PRO A 23 -29.11 18.18 -3.72
CA PRO A 23 -29.79 16.89 -3.88
C PRO A 23 -29.45 16.13 -5.17
N TRP A 24 -29.01 16.83 -6.23
CA TRP A 24 -28.59 16.24 -7.50
C TRP A 24 -27.43 15.23 -7.37
N MET A 25 -26.63 15.33 -6.30
CA MET A 25 -25.49 14.44 -6.05
C MET A 25 -25.89 12.95 -5.98
N MET A 26 -27.10 12.64 -5.51
CA MET A 26 -27.58 11.25 -5.48
C MET A 26 -27.72 10.65 -6.88
N LYS A 27 -28.12 11.45 -7.87
CA LYS A 27 -28.15 11.03 -9.28
C LYS A 27 -26.72 10.82 -9.80
N GLY A 28 -25.79 11.71 -9.42
CA GLY A 28 -24.36 11.56 -9.72
C GLY A 28 -23.77 10.26 -9.19
N PHE A 29 -24.05 9.90 -7.93
CA PHE A 29 -23.59 8.65 -7.36
C PHE A 29 -24.17 7.41 -8.04
N ARG A 30 -25.43 7.45 -8.50
CA ARG A 30 -26.01 6.37 -9.32
C ARG A 30 -25.28 6.17 -10.65
N LEU A 31 -24.86 7.27 -11.30
CA LEU A 31 -24.06 7.18 -12.52
C LEU A 31 -22.67 6.60 -12.21
N LEU A 32 -21.99 7.12 -11.18
CA LEU A 32 -20.68 6.63 -10.77
C LEU A 32 -20.69 5.16 -10.36
N SER A 33 -21.77 4.66 -9.74
CA SER A 33 -21.90 3.25 -9.38
C SER A 33 -22.06 2.34 -10.59
N ALA A 34 -22.77 2.79 -11.64
CA ALA A 34 -22.86 2.09 -12.91
C ALA A 34 -21.50 2.03 -13.62
N MET A 35 -20.66 3.06 -13.46
CA MET A 35 -19.30 3.13 -14.01
C MET A 35 -18.26 2.30 -13.23
N LYS A 36 -18.66 1.47 -12.26
CA LYS A 36 -17.72 0.64 -11.47
C LYS A 36 -16.83 -0.26 -12.33
N GLY A 37 -17.31 -0.68 -13.51
CA GLY A 37 -16.55 -1.52 -14.45
C GLY A 37 -15.37 -0.81 -15.12
N LEU A 38 -15.32 0.53 -15.09
CA LEU A 38 -14.19 1.28 -15.61
C LEU A 38 -12.97 1.23 -14.69
N ARG A 39 -13.12 0.79 -13.43
CA ARG A 39 -12.01 0.69 -12.48
C ARG A 39 -10.93 -0.24 -13.03
N GLY A 40 -9.68 0.20 -12.97
CA GLY A 40 -8.55 -0.56 -13.52
C GLY A 40 -8.40 -0.48 -15.05
N THR A 41 -9.27 0.23 -15.76
CA THR A 41 -9.14 0.51 -17.20
C THR A 41 -8.50 1.87 -17.45
N ALA A 42 -8.16 2.17 -18.71
CA ALA A 42 -7.71 3.51 -19.13
C ALA A 42 -8.76 4.62 -18.88
N PHE A 43 -10.04 4.26 -18.68
CA PHE A 43 -11.11 5.22 -18.37
C PHE A 43 -11.32 5.42 -16.86
N ASP A 44 -10.46 4.86 -16.00
CA ASP A 44 -10.51 5.08 -14.56
C ASP A 44 -9.93 6.46 -14.18
N LEU A 45 -10.76 7.50 -14.25
CA LEU A 45 -10.41 8.86 -13.86
C LEU A 45 -9.85 8.95 -12.43
N PHE A 46 -10.39 8.16 -11.50
CA PHE A 46 -9.90 8.12 -10.11
C PHE A 46 -8.56 7.38 -10.01
N GLY A 47 -8.32 6.43 -10.90
CA GLY A 47 -7.08 5.68 -11.02
C GLY A 47 -5.86 6.56 -11.30
N TYR A 48 -6.03 7.74 -11.91
CA TYR A 48 -4.92 8.66 -12.18
C TYR A 48 -4.47 9.48 -10.98
N THR A 49 -5.22 9.47 -9.87
CA THR A 49 -4.85 10.18 -8.65
C THR A 49 -3.55 9.63 -8.04
N ALA A 50 -2.78 10.48 -7.38
CA ALA A 50 -1.53 10.07 -6.74
C ALA A 50 -1.73 8.96 -5.69
N GLU A 51 -2.84 9.02 -4.95
CA GLU A 51 -3.19 8.00 -3.94
C GLU A 51 -3.46 6.64 -4.60
N ARG A 52 -4.28 6.59 -5.66
CA ARG A 52 -4.55 5.33 -6.38
C ARG A 52 -3.31 4.75 -7.08
N ARG A 53 -2.44 5.60 -7.65
CA ARG A 53 -1.16 5.14 -8.21
C ARG A 53 -0.25 4.52 -7.14
N MET A 54 -0.17 5.16 -5.97
CA MET A 54 0.59 4.65 -4.83
C MET A 54 0.04 3.30 -4.35
N GLU A 55 -1.29 3.16 -4.18
CA GLU A 55 -1.92 1.89 -3.80
C GLU A 55 -1.58 0.75 -4.77
N ARG A 56 -1.70 0.98 -6.09
CA ARG A 56 -1.37 -0.04 -7.10
C ARG A 56 0.11 -0.40 -7.09
N ARG A 57 1.00 0.58 -6.90
CA ARG A 57 2.44 0.31 -6.74
C ARG A 57 2.70 -0.54 -5.51
N LEU A 58 2.04 -0.26 -4.37
CA LEU A 58 2.20 -1.05 -3.14
C LEU A 58 1.70 -2.49 -3.32
N LEU A 59 0.60 -2.69 -4.06
CA LEU A 59 0.11 -4.02 -4.40
C LEU A 59 1.12 -4.80 -5.23
N ALA A 60 1.59 -4.23 -6.34
CA ALA A 60 2.58 -4.86 -7.20
C ALA A 60 3.91 -5.16 -6.46
N GLN A 61 4.31 -4.25 -5.55
CA GLN A 61 5.47 -4.45 -4.70
C GLN A 61 5.29 -5.63 -3.74
N TYR A 62 4.10 -5.77 -3.14
CA TYR A 62 3.80 -6.89 -2.25
C TYR A 62 3.75 -8.23 -3.00
N GLU A 63 3.17 -8.26 -4.21
CA GLU A 63 3.19 -9.46 -5.07
C GLU A 63 4.62 -9.88 -5.41
N ALA A 64 5.49 -8.92 -5.76
CA ALA A 64 6.91 -9.19 -6.01
C ALA A 64 7.64 -9.67 -4.74
N ASP A 65 7.29 -9.16 -3.56
CA ASP A 65 7.86 -9.64 -2.29
C ASP A 65 7.45 -11.09 -2.00
N LEU A 66 6.19 -11.46 -2.28
CA LEU A 66 5.71 -12.83 -2.13
C LEU A 66 6.41 -13.79 -3.09
N GLU A 67 6.65 -13.37 -4.33
CA GLU A 67 7.41 -14.17 -5.31
C GLU A 67 8.87 -14.37 -4.85
N LEU A 68 9.50 -13.31 -4.33
CA LEU A 68 10.84 -13.40 -3.76
C LEU A 68 10.90 -14.35 -2.55
N ILE A 69 9.91 -14.26 -1.66
CA ILE A 69 9.79 -15.17 -0.51
C ILE A 69 9.67 -16.61 -1.01
N ALA A 70 8.77 -16.88 -1.96
CA ALA A 70 8.56 -18.21 -2.51
C ALA A 70 9.84 -18.80 -3.13
N GLY A 71 10.63 -17.97 -3.83
CA GLY A 71 11.89 -18.41 -4.45
C GLY A 71 13.08 -18.55 -3.52
N SER A 72 13.04 -17.99 -2.30
CA SER A 72 14.19 -17.93 -1.38
C SER A 72 13.95 -18.58 -0.02
N LEU A 73 12.79 -19.23 0.15
CA LEU A 73 12.38 -19.80 1.43
C LEU A 73 13.29 -20.95 1.86
N ALA A 74 13.85 -20.81 3.06
CA ALA A 74 14.65 -21.83 3.73
C ALA A 74 14.36 -21.77 5.24
N PRO A 75 14.60 -22.85 6.01
CA PRO A 75 14.31 -22.88 7.45
C PRO A 75 14.90 -21.70 8.23
N ALA A 76 16.13 -21.29 7.90
CA ALA A 76 16.82 -20.17 8.54
C ALA A 76 16.30 -18.77 8.12
N LYS A 77 15.37 -18.71 7.16
CA LYS A 77 14.83 -17.46 6.58
C LYS A 77 13.34 -17.25 6.85
N VAL A 78 12.67 -18.23 7.48
CA VAL A 78 11.22 -18.19 7.74
C VAL A 78 10.81 -16.92 8.47
N ASP A 79 11.53 -16.55 9.53
CA ASP A 79 11.21 -15.34 10.30
C ASP A 79 11.29 -14.05 9.47
N ALA A 80 12.30 -13.94 8.60
CA ALA A 80 12.46 -12.79 7.73
C ALA A 80 11.36 -12.74 6.66
N ALA A 81 10.98 -13.90 6.11
CA ALA A 81 9.89 -14.04 5.15
C ALA A 81 8.53 -13.66 5.75
N VAL A 82 8.21 -14.16 6.95
CA VAL A 82 6.96 -13.83 7.66
C VAL A 82 6.89 -12.35 7.99
N ALA A 83 8.00 -11.77 8.47
CA ALA A 83 8.08 -10.35 8.75
C ALA A 83 7.88 -9.51 7.48
N LEU A 84 8.53 -9.87 6.37
CA LEU A 84 8.37 -9.17 5.08
C LEU A 84 6.93 -9.24 4.58
N ALA A 85 6.30 -10.42 4.64
CA ALA A 85 4.89 -10.59 4.27
C ALA A 85 3.93 -9.77 5.16
N SER A 86 4.35 -9.41 6.37
CA SER A 86 3.54 -8.64 7.32
C SER A 86 3.64 -7.12 7.11
N VAL A 87 4.57 -6.62 6.30
CA VAL A 87 4.79 -5.19 6.06
C VAL A 87 3.52 -4.43 5.62
N PRO A 88 2.65 -4.95 4.74
CA PRO A 88 1.42 -4.22 4.35
C PRO A 88 0.52 -3.88 5.54
N ALA A 89 0.57 -4.65 6.62
CA ALA A 89 -0.21 -4.40 7.83
C ALA A 89 0.19 -3.11 8.56
N LEU A 90 1.37 -2.55 8.27
CA LEU A 90 1.85 -1.26 8.80
C LEU A 90 1.19 -0.06 8.09
N ILE A 91 0.65 -0.27 6.88
CA ILE A 91 0.06 0.78 6.06
C ILE A 91 -1.41 0.92 6.43
N ARG A 92 -1.71 1.80 7.40
CA ARG A 92 -3.07 2.04 7.92
C ARG A 92 -3.54 3.47 7.65
N GLY A 93 -4.83 3.71 7.84
CA GLY A 93 -5.45 5.02 7.68
C GLY A 93 -5.75 5.40 6.23
N TYR A 94 -5.99 6.71 6.01
CA TYR A 94 -6.45 7.27 4.74
C TYR A 94 -5.70 8.57 4.40
N GLY A 95 -5.60 8.93 3.12
CA GLY A 95 -5.02 10.19 2.68
C GLY A 95 -3.57 10.38 3.15
N HIS A 96 -3.31 11.50 3.83
CA HIS A 96 -1.96 11.84 4.30
C HIS A 96 -1.43 10.87 5.36
N VAL A 97 -2.31 10.32 6.22
CA VAL A 97 -1.91 9.32 7.23
C VAL A 97 -1.39 8.06 6.55
N ARG A 98 -2.10 7.57 5.52
CA ARG A 98 -1.68 6.39 4.76
C ARG A 98 -0.36 6.61 4.06
N ARG A 99 -0.15 7.79 3.48
CA ARG A 99 1.12 8.14 2.82
C ARG A 99 2.28 8.08 3.81
N ALA A 100 2.15 8.73 4.97
CA ALA A 100 3.19 8.70 6.00
C ALA A 100 3.45 7.28 6.54
N SER A 101 2.40 6.45 6.69
CA SER A 101 2.54 5.04 7.04
C SER A 101 3.24 4.22 5.94
N ALA A 102 2.97 4.51 4.67
CA ALA A 102 3.63 3.84 3.55
C ALA A 102 5.13 4.16 3.50
N ASP A 103 5.53 5.40 3.81
CA ASP A 103 6.95 5.78 3.88
C ASP A 103 7.69 4.99 4.97
N LYS A 104 7.07 4.87 6.16
CA LYS A 104 7.62 4.04 7.26
C LYS A 104 7.71 2.56 6.88
N ALA A 105 6.67 2.03 6.24
CA ALA A 105 6.63 0.64 5.78
C ALA A 105 7.70 0.35 4.72
N SER A 106 8.04 1.33 3.87
CA SER A 106 9.11 1.20 2.88
C SER A 106 10.46 0.97 3.54
N SER A 107 10.78 1.70 4.61
CA SER A 107 12.03 1.50 5.37
C SER A 107 12.09 0.13 6.04
N GLU A 108 10.97 -0.30 6.64
CA GLU A 108 10.85 -1.64 7.24
C GLU A 108 11.05 -2.75 6.21
N ARG A 109 10.41 -2.61 5.05
CA ARG A 109 10.56 -3.55 3.92
C ARG A 109 12.02 -3.70 3.51
N GLN A 110 12.75 -2.60 3.36
CA GLN A 110 14.14 -2.63 2.92
C GLN A 110 15.01 -3.42 3.91
N ARG A 111 14.86 -3.15 5.22
CA ARG A 111 15.57 -3.91 6.26
C ARG A 111 15.29 -5.41 6.20
N LEU A 112 14.04 -5.79 5.93
CA LEU A 112 13.63 -7.19 5.87
C LEU A 112 14.12 -7.89 4.60
N LEU A 113 14.20 -7.17 3.48
CA LEU A 113 14.83 -7.68 2.25
C LEU A 113 16.32 -7.96 2.43
N GLU A 114 17.04 -7.08 3.11
CA GLU A 114 18.46 -7.29 3.47
C GLU A 114 18.61 -8.54 4.34
N ARG A 115 17.75 -8.69 5.35
CA ARG A 115 17.74 -9.88 6.20
C ARG A 115 17.44 -11.16 5.42
N LEU A 116 16.46 -11.14 4.51
CA LEU A 116 16.08 -12.29 3.69
C LEU A 116 17.19 -12.70 2.68
N SER A 117 17.91 -11.72 2.14
CA SER A 117 19.01 -11.94 1.18
C SER A 117 20.32 -12.35 1.84
N SER A 118 20.53 -12.01 3.11
CA SER A 118 21.72 -12.43 3.86
C SER A 118 21.82 -13.97 3.95
N THR A 119 23.06 -14.49 3.82
CA THR A 119 23.32 -15.91 4.03
C THR A 119 23.34 -16.17 5.54
N PRO A 120 22.48 -17.05 6.07
CA PRO A 120 22.49 -17.34 7.49
C PRO A 120 23.82 -17.98 7.85
N ALA A 121 24.52 -17.40 8.84
CA ALA A 121 25.70 -18.02 9.41
C ALA A 121 25.31 -19.41 9.92
N ARG A 122 26.03 -20.47 9.51
CA ARG A 122 25.83 -21.82 10.06
C ARG A 122 25.88 -21.74 11.58
N PRO A 123 24.87 -22.23 12.32
CA PRO A 123 24.99 -22.33 13.75
C PRO A 123 26.17 -23.25 14.04
N LYS A 124 27.22 -22.72 14.69
CA LYS A 124 28.25 -23.55 15.29
C LYS A 124 27.55 -24.36 16.36
N LEU A 125 27.31 -25.64 16.09
CA LEU A 125 26.95 -26.61 17.13
C LEU A 125 28.12 -26.62 18.12
N GLN A 126 28.00 -25.86 19.21
CA GLN A 126 28.86 -26.05 20.37
C GLN A 126 28.43 -27.37 21.00
N ALA A 127 29.16 -28.44 20.67
CA ALA A 127 29.16 -29.64 21.49
C ALA A 127 29.60 -29.21 22.90
N ALA A 128 28.70 -29.37 23.86
CA ALA A 128 29.05 -29.34 25.27
C ALA A 128 29.76 -30.68 25.56
N GLU A 129 31.05 -30.61 25.88
CA GLU A 129 31.77 -31.64 26.63
C GLU A 129 31.57 -31.43 28.13
#